data_AF-A0A8I7BJ04-F1
#
_entry.id   AF-A0A8I7BJ04-F1
#
_cell.length_a   1.000
_cell.length_b   1.000
_cell.length_c   1.000
_cell.angle_alpha   90.00
_cell.angle_beta   90.00
_cell.angle_gamma   90.00
#
_symmetry.space_group_name_H-M   'P 1'
#
loop_
_entity.id
_entity.type
_entity.pdbx_description
1 polymer ?
#
loop_
_entity_poly.entity_id
_entity_poly.type
_entity_poly.pdbx_seq_one_letter_code
_entity_poly.pdbx_strand_id
1 'polypeptide(L)'
;MKDKQSDIDVNDLFVELQFLQNFMPEENIGPLEILNFLKRHHCFPNASIAYRVLWTIPVTIALAKRSFSKLKLLKSYMRITMTQQRLSDLATIAL
;
A
#
# COMPACT_ATOMS: atom_id res chain seq x y z
N MET A 1 -9.10 -22.23 23.32
CA MET A 1 -8.86 -21.52 22.05
C MET A 1 -9.20 -20.07 22.30
N LYS A 2 -8.23 -19.17 22.17
CA LYS A 2 -8.48 -17.73 22.33
C LYS A 2 -9.08 -17.28 21.01
N ASP A 3 -10.37 -16.98 20.99
CA ASP A 3 -11.02 -16.45 19.80
C ASP A 3 -10.20 -15.26 19.31
N LYS A 4 -9.84 -15.28 18.03
CA LYS A 4 -9.19 -14.14 17.37
C LYS A 4 -10.22 -13.00 17.37
N GLN A 5 -10.25 -12.25 18.45
CA GLN A 5 -10.98 -11.00 18.51
C GLN A 5 -10.36 -10.11 17.43
N SER A 6 -11.10 -9.93 16.36
CA SER A 6 -10.67 -9.10 15.24
C SER A 6 -10.77 -7.65 15.70
N ASP A 7 -9.80 -6.82 15.31
CA ASP A 7 -9.78 -5.40 15.70
C ASP A 7 -11.00 -4.62 15.15
N ILE A 8 -11.72 -5.21 14.18
CA ILE A 8 -12.93 -4.67 13.56
C ILE A 8 -14.02 -5.74 13.65
N ASP A 9 -15.18 -5.36 14.20
CA ASP A 9 -16.39 -6.19 14.16
C ASP A 9 -16.99 -6.16 12.75
N VAL A 10 -17.16 -7.34 12.15
CA VAL A 10 -17.63 -7.47 10.76
C VAL A 10 -19.10 -7.09 10.63
N ASN A 11 -19.93 -7.37 11.64
CA ASN A 11 -21.35 -7.05 11.60
C ASN A 11 -21.56 -5.54 11.73
N ASP A 12 -20.82 -4.90 12.63
CA ASP A 12 -20.85 -3.44 12.77
C ASP A 12 -20.37 -2.76 11.49
N LEU A 13 -19.26 -3.23 10.90
CA LEU A 13 -18.78 -2.71 9.62
C LEU A 13 -19.83 -2.87 8.50
N PHE A 14 -20.50 -4.01 8.43
CA PHE A 14 -21.53 -4.26 7.42
C PHE A 14 -22.71 -3.29 7.56
N VAL A 15 -23.19 -3.09 8.79
CA VAL A 15 -24.27 -2.14 9.09
C VAL A 15 -23.85 -0.70 8.77
N GLU A 16 -22.64 -0.30 9.18
CA GLU A 16 -22.10 1.04 8.86
C GLU A 16 -22.03 1.29 7.34
N LEU A 17 -21.63 0.28 6.56
CA LEU A 17 -21.56 0.38 5.10
C LEU A 17 -22.94 0.47 4.45
N GLN A 18 -23.93 -0.28 4.94
CA GLN A 18 -25.32 -0.15 4.48
C GLN A 18 -25.87 1.26 4.76
N PHE A 19 -25.61 1.79 5.96
CA PHE A 19 -26.00 3.17 6.27
C PHE A 19 -25.28 4.16 5.37
N LEU A 20 -23.97 4.00 5.15
CA LEU A 20 -23.20 4.88 4.27
C LEU A 20 -23.78 4.91 2.85
N GLN A 21 -24.17 3.75 2.31
CA GLN A 21 -24.81 3.65 1.00
C GLN A 21 -26.17 4.35 0.95
N ASN A 22 -26.96 4.25 2.02
CA ASN A 22 -28.27 4.91 2.11
C ASN A 22 -28.17 6.43 2.31
N PHE A 23 -27.10 6.91 2.94
CA PHE A 23 -26.87 8.34 3.21
C PHE A 23 -26.21 9.08 2.04
N MET A 24 -25.53 8.36 1.15
CA MET A 24 -24.91 8.94 -0.04
C MET A 24 -25.93 9.03 -1.18
N PRO A 25 -26.14 10.22 -1.80
CA PRO A 25 -26.98 10.31 -2.99
C PRO A 25 -26.40 9.47 -4.13
N GLU A 26 -27.25 8.91 -5.00
CA GLU A 26 -26.87 8.04 -6.14
C GLU A 26 -26.02 8.74 -7.22
N GLU A 27 -25.67 10.00 -7.02
CA GLU A 27 -24.78 10.74 -7.90
C GLU A 27 -23.34 10.22 -7.78
N ASN A 28 -22.55 10.37 -8.84
CA ASN A 28 -21.17 9.88 -8.95
C ASN A 28 -20.24 10.61 -7.98
N ILE A 29 -20.33 10.30 -6.68
CA ILE A 29 -19.54 10.91 -5.63
C ILE A 29 -18.12 10.38 -5.74
N GLY A 30 -17.17 11.30 -5.88
CA GLY A 30 -15.77 10.94 -6.02
C GLY A 30 -15.24 10.28 -4.74
N PRO A 31 -14.25 9.37 -4.82
CA PRO A 31 -13.66 8.75 -3.63
C PRO A 31 -13.14 9.76 -2.59
N LEU A 32 -12.68 10.92 -3.03
CA LEU A 32 -12.27 12.02 -2.16
C LEU A 32 -13.43 12.61 -1.33
N GLU A 33 -14.62 12.70 -1.94
CA GLU A 33 -15.81 13.24 -1.30
C GLU A 33 -16.35 12.27 -0.25
N ILE A 34 -16.33 10.96 -0.53
CA ILE A 34 -16.62 9.90 0.43
C ILE A 34 -15.68 10.01 1.64
N LEU A 35 -14.37 10.19 1.39
CA LEU A 35 -13.39 10.35 2.46
C LEU A 35 -13.66 11.61 3.30
N ASN A 36 -14.00 12.73 2.66
CA ASN A 36 -14.34 13.96 3.35
C ASN A 36 -15.63 13.84 4.18
N PHE A 37 -16.62 13.10 3.67
CA PHE A 37 -17.84 12.76 4.40
C PHE A 37 -17.52 11.91 5.63
N LEU A 38 -16.78 10.81 5.47
CA LEU A 38 -16.35 9.94 6.57
C LEU A 38 -15.44 10.66 7.59
N LYS A 39 -14.72 11.71 7.16
CA LYS A 39 -13.88 12.53 8.04
C LYS A 39 -14.71 13.56 8.81
N ARG A 40 -15.77 14.08 8.21
CA ARG A 40 -16.69 15.05 8.84
C ARG A 40 -17.68 14.36 9.78
N HIS A 41 -18.08 13.14 9.47
CA HIS A 41 -18.99 12.33 10.27
C HIS A 41 -18.24 11.23 11.00
N HIS A 42 -18.04 11.40 12.30
CA HIS A 42 -17.46 10.39 13.20
C HIS A 42 -18.40 9.20 13.49
N CYS A 43 -19.49 9.06 12.72
CA CYS A 43 -20.55 8.08 12.95
C CYS A 43 -20.22 6.68 12.43
N PHE A 44 -19.17 6.53 11.62
CA PHE A 44 -18.79 5.28 10.96
C PHE A 44 -17.31 4.96 11.19
N PRO A 45 -16.91 4.59 12.42
CA PRO A 45 -15.51 4.36 12.77
C PRO A 45 -14.89 3.19 11.99
N ASN A 46 -15.61 2.08 11.83
CA ASN A 46 -15.11 0.91 11.14
C ASN A 46 -14.99 1.15 9.63
N ALA A 47 -15.99 1.80 9.02
CA ALA A 47 -15.95 2.17 7.60
C ALA A 47 -14.82 3.19 7.31
N SER A 48 -14.57 4.14 8.22
CA SER A 48 -13.46 5.11 8.09
C SER A 48 -12.09 4.44 8.11
N ILE A 49 -11.92 3.41 8.95
CA ILE A 49 -10.68 2.63 9.02
C ILE A 49 -10.51 1.81 7.74
N ALA A 50 -11.55 1.08 7.32
CA ALA A 50 -11.54 0.27 6.10
C ALA A 50 -11.18 1.10 4.86
N TYR A 51 -11.77 2.30 4.73
CA TYR A 51 -11.50 3.19 3.61
C TYR A 51 -10.05 3.73 3.61
N ARG A 52 -9.51 4.08 4.79
CA ARG A 52 -8.10 4.50 4.91
C ARG A 52 -7.13 3.39 4.52
N VAL A 53 -7.40 2.16 4.95
CA VAL A 53 -6.60 0.99 4.59
C VAL A 53 -6.67 0.77 3.07
N LEU A 54 -7.87 0.81 2.49
CA LEU A 54 -8.06 0.66 1.04
C LEU A 54 -7.26 1.70 0.24
N TRP A 55 -7.24 2.96 0.69
CA TRP A 55 -6.49 4.04 0.03
C TRP A 55 -4.96 3.90 0.19
N THR A 56 -4.50 3.37 1.33
CA THR A 56 -3.06 3.22 1.60
C THR A 56 -2.45 1.96 0.97
N ILE A 57 -3.23 0.91 0.70
CA ILE A 57 -2.76 -0.31 0.03
C ILE A 57 -2.06 -0.01 -1.31
N PRO A 58 -2.67 0.68 -2.29
CA PRO A 58 -2.02 0.93 -3.58
C PRO A 58 -0.79 1.82 -3.45
N VAL A 59 -0.82 2.81 -2.56
CA VAL A 59 0.32 3.71 -2.28
C VAL A 59 1.49 2.91 -1.70
N THR A 60 1.23 2.01 -0.76
CA THR A 60 2.25 1.16 -0.12
C THR A 60 2.85 0.18 -1.12
N ILE A 61 2.01 -0.45 -1.95
CA ILE A 61 2.46 -1.37 -3.00
C ILE A 61 3.35 -0.63 -4.01
N ALA A 62 2.94 0.55 -4.48
CA ALA A 62 3.71 1.35 -5.43
C ALA A 62 5.07 1.77 -4.85
N LEU A 63 5.09 2.22 -3.58
CA LEU A 63 6.31 2.61 -2.89
C LEU A 63 7.25 1.41 -2.72
N ALA A 64 6.74 0.27 -2.26
CA ALA A 64 7.52 -0.96 -2.12
C ALA A 64 8.12 -1.38 -3.48
N LYS A 65 7.31 -1.41 -4.54
CA LYS A 65 7.76 -1.74 -5.90
C LYS A 65 8.86 -0.79 -6.39
N ARG A 66 8.71 0.51 -6.16
CA ARG A 66 9.73 1.52 -6.48
C ARG A 66 11.04 1.28 -5.71
N SER A 67 10.95 1.00 -4.41
CA SER A 67 12.12 0.72 -3.55
C SER A 67 12.84 -0.56 -3.96
N PHE A 68 12.10 -1.65 -4.25
CA PHE A 68 12.68 -2.90 -4.75
C PHE A 68 13.35 -2.74 -6.12
N SER A 69 12.77 -1.92 -7.00
CA SER A 69 13.39 -1.61 -8.30
C SER A 69 14.75 -0.91 -8.12
N LYS A 70 14.84 0.09 -7.23
CA LYS A 70 16.12 0.76 -6.90
C LYS A 70 17.13 -0.21 -6.29
N LEU A 71 16.71 -1.05 -5.36
CA LEU A 71 17.58 -2.04 -4.75
C LEU A 71 18.11 -3.05 -5.79
N LYS A 72 17.26 -3.45 -6.74
CA LYS A 72 17.65 -4.33 -7.85
C LYS A 72 18.73 -3.67 -8.71
N LEU A 73 18.59 -2.39 -9.05
CA LEU A 73 19.59 -1.63 -9.80
C LEU A 73 20.93 -1.55 -9.04
N LEU A 74 20.89 -1.20 -7.75
CA LEU A 74 22.08 -1.11 -6.92
C LEU A 74 22.82 -2.44 -6.81
N LYS A 75 22.10 -3.54 -6.55
CA LYS A 75 22.66 -4.89 -6.52
C LYS A 75 23.31 -5.27 -7.86
N SER A 76 22.66 -4.93 -8.97
CA SER A 76 23.20 -5.19 -10.31
C SER A 76 24.48 -4.40 -10.55
N TYR A 77 24.51 -3.12 -10.19
CA TYR A 77 25.68 -2.25 -10.32
C TYR A 77 26.88 -2.83 -9.57
N MET A 78 26.73 -3.14 -8.27
CA MET A 78 27.82 -3.70 -7.46
C MET A 78 28.36 -5.01 -8.05
N ARG A 79 27.47 -5.89 -8.54
CA ARG A 79 27.89 -7.15 -9.16
C ARG A 79 28.70 -6.90 -10.44
N ILE A 80 28.26 -5.98 -11.29
CA ILE A 80 28.96 -5.62 -12.53
C ILE A 80 30.35 -5.04 -12.19
N THR A 81 30.44 -4.07 -11.28
CA THR A 81 31.71 -3.45 -10.91
C THR A 81 32.72 -4.47 -10.38
N MET A 82 32.30 -5.40 -9.52
CA MET A 82 33.18 -6.46 -9.01
C MET A 82 33.67 -7.40 -10.12
N THR A 83 32.81 -7.78 -11.06
CA THR A 83 33.20 -8.61 -12.20
C THR A 83 34.14 -7.86 -13.14
N GLN A 84 33.87 -6.58 -13.42
CA GLN A 84 34.70 -5.72 -14.28
C GLN A 84 36.10 -5.53 -13.69
N GLN A 85 36.21 -5.27 -12.38
CA GLN A 85 37.50 -5.15 -11.69
C GLN A 85 38.36 -6.40 -11.91
N ARG A 86 37.79 -7.59 -11.63
CA ARG A 86 38.49 -8.87 -11.79
C ARG A 86 38.92 -9.14 -13.24
N LEU A 87 38.09 -8.74 -14.21
CA LEU A 87 38.40 -8.84 -15.63
C LEU A 87 39.56 -7.92 -16.03
N SER A 88 39.56 -6.68 -15.51
CA SER A 88 40.64 -5.72 -15.72
C SER A 88 41.97 -6.19 -15.12
N ASP A 89 41.94 -6.72 -13.89
CA ASP A 89 43.12 -7.25 -13.22
C ASP A 89 43.71 -8.43 -14.02
N LEU A 90 42.85 -9.33 -14.51
CA LEU A 90 43.28 -10.46 -15.34
C LEU A 90 43.88 -10.00 -16.68
N ALA A 91 43.28 -9.00 -17.33
CA ALA A 91 43.80 -8.43 -18.56
C ALA A 91 45.18 -7.78 -18.37
N THR A 92 45.44 -7.21 -17.20
CA THR A 92 46.74 -6.61 -16.85
C THR A 92 47.82 -7.68 -16.65
N ILE A 93 47.47 -8.86 -16.14
CA ILE A 93 48.39 -10.00 -15.98
C ILE A 93 48.64 -10.73 -17.31
N ALA A 94 47.67 -10.70 -18.24
CA ALA A 94 47.79 -11.32 -19.55
C ALA A 94 48.66 -10.52 -20.54
N LEU A 95 49.07 -9.31 -20.15
CA LEU A 95 49.93 -8.39 -20.88
C LEU A 95 51.38 -8.58 -20.44
#